data_AF-A0A1Q7ZMW3-F1
#
_entry.id   AF-A0A1Q7ZMW3-F1
#
_cell.length_a   1.000
_cell.length_b   1.000
_cell.length_c   1.000
_cell.angle_alpha   90.00
_cell.angle_beta   90.00
_cell.angle_gamma   90.00
#
_symmetry.space_group_name_H-M   'P 1'
#
loop_
_entity.id
_entity.type
_entity.pdbx_description
1 polymer ?
#
loop_
_entity_poly.entity_id
_entity_poly.type
_entity_poly.pdbx_seq_one_letter_code
_entity_poly.pdbx_strand_id
1 'polypeptide(L)'
;MVNTAEDAWKVVMAYARRWQIEMAFRNLKSELAIQSVRVYDWEARLKLLGMLTLAYTFLMDLMGQEGRTARDWLIDYARHRSGEHLRYVEIPFPRLRLALSKLWLAYPCCFVRRVALRL
;
A
#
# COMPACT_ATOMS: atom_id res chain seq x y z
N MET A 1 10.11 0.85 33.44
CA MET A 1 10.20 2.27 33.85
C MET A 1 11.01 3.01 32.81
N VAL A 2 10.56 4.18 32.37
CA VAL A 2 11.30 5.05 31.47
C VAL A 2 12.17 5.95 32.34
N ASN A 3 13.48 5.71 32.34
CA ASN A 3 14.40 6.41 33.24
C ASN A 3 15.26 7.45 32.49
N THR A 4 15.29 7.36 31.16
CA THR A 4 16.11 8.20 30.29
C THR A 4 15.31 8.66 29.06
N ALA A 5 15.77 9.73 28.41
CA ALA A 5 15.17 10.21 27.15
C ALA A 5 15.23 9.15 26.04
N GLU A 6 16.27 8.31 26.01
CA GLU A 6 16.37 7.20 25.04
C GLU A 6 15.33 6.12 25.28
N ASP A 7 15.03 5.79 26.55
CA ASP A 7 13.97 4.83 26.85
C ASP A 7 12.59 5.37 26.45
N ALA A 8 12.37 6.69 26.58
CA ALA A 8 11.16 7.33 26.09
C ALA A 8 11.05 7.19 24.56
N TRP A 9 12.16 7.42 23.84
CA TRP A 9 12.18 7.28 22.39
C TRP A 9 11.92 5.84 21.93
N LYS A 10 12.43 4.82 22.63
CA LYS A 10 12.12 3.42 22.33
C LYS A 10 10.61 3.14 22.39
N VAL A 11 9.92 3.67 23.40
CA VAL A 11 8.46 3.53 23.55
C VAL A 11 7.73 4.21 22.39
N VAL A 12 8.11 5.43 22.04
CA VAL A 12 7.48 6.15 20.91
C VAL A 12 7.75 5.44 19.58
N MET A 13 8.96 4.92 19.36
CA MET A 13 9.29 4.12 18.18
C MET A 13 8.50 2.80 18.12
N ALA A 14 8.30 2.13 19.26
CA ALA A 14 7.44 0.96 19.33
C ALA A 14 5.97 1.29 18.99
N TYR A 15 5.48 2.44 19.48
CA TYR A 15 4.15 2.93 19.14
C TYR A 15 4.02 3.32 17.66
N ALA A 16 5.05 3.93 17.08
CA ALA A 16 5.11 4.22 15.65
C ALA A 16 5.09 2.94 14.79
N ARG A 17 5.79 1.88 15.22
CA ARG A 17 5.73 0.56 14.55
C ARG A 17 4.34 -0.09 14.63
N ARG A 18 3.61 0.11 15.72
CA ARG A 18 2.22 -0.36 15.83
C ARG A 18 1.33 0.25 14.74
N TRP A 19 1.53 1.54 14.45
CA TRP A 19 0.78 2.22 13.39
C TRP A 19 1.00 1.58 12.01
N GLN A 20 2.21 1.09 11.72
CA GLN A 20 2.50 0.36 10.45
C GLN A 20 1.63 -0.90 10.31
N ILE A 21 1.41 -1.62 11.42
CA ILE A 21 0.54 -2.81 11.45
C ILE A 21 -0.93 -2.40 11.18
N GLU A 22 -1.40 -1.31 11.77
CA GLU A 22 -2.75 -0.80 11.53
C GLU A 22 -2.95 -0.36 10.07
N MET A 23 -1.95 0.28 9.48
CA MET A 23 -1.95 0.62 8.05
C MET A 23 -1.95 -0.63 7.16
N ALA A 24 -1.19 -1.66 7.52
CA ALA A 24 -1.21 -2.93 6.80
C ALA A 24 -2.60 -3.58 6.81
N PHE A 25 -3.25 -3.65 7.97
CA PHE A 25 -4.62 -4.16 8.05
C PHE A 25 -5.61 -3.31 7.26
N ARG A 26 -5.47 -1.98 7.27
CA ARG A 26 -6.31 -1.09 6.47
C ARG A 26 -6.16 -1.37 4.97
N ASN A 27 -4.93 -1.54 4.49
CA ASN A 27 -4.65 -1.86 3.08
C ASN A 27 -5.18 -3.24 2.70
N LEU A 28 -4.92 -4.25 3.52
CA LEU A 28 -5.41 -5.61 3.31
C LEU A 28 -6.95 -5.67 3.22
N LYS A 29 -7.65 -4.90 4.05
CA LYS A 29 -9.11 -4.81 4.01
C LYS A 29 -9.62 -4.04 2.79
N SER A 30 -9.04 -2.88 2.51
CA SER A 30 -9.60 -1.92 1.54
C SER A 30 -9.15 -2.16 0.10
N GLU A 31 -7.89 -2.51 -0.12
CA GLU A 31 -7.33 -2.71 -1.46
C GLU A 31 -7.31 -4.18 -1.88
N LEU A 32 -7.02 -5.09 -0.94
CA LEU A 32 -7.03 -6.54 -1.21
C LEU A 32 -8.38 -7.18 -0.89
N ALA A 33 -9.36 -6.37 -0.48
CA ALA A 33 -10.75 -6.74 -0.28
C ALA A 33 -10.94 -8.00 0.59
N ILE A 34 -10.07 -8.22 1.59
CA ILE A 34 -10.08 -9.45 2.42
C ILE A 34 -11.44 -9.72 3.07
N GLN A 35 -12.18 -8.66 3.42
CA GLN A 35 -13.51 -8.78 4.03
C GLN A 35 -14.61 -9.22 3.03
N SER A 36 -14.33 -9.16 1.73
CA SER A 36 -15.26 -9.56 0.66
C SER A 36 -15.02 -10.98 0.14
N VAL A 37 -14.00 -11.67 0.65
CA VAL A 37 -13.63 -13.04 0.24
C VAL A 37 -14.74 -14.02 0.59
N ARG A 38 -15.35 -14.63 -0.44
CA ARG A 38 -16.45 -15.61 -0.30
C ARG A 38 -15.95 -17.06 -0.31
N VAL A 39 -14.92 -17.35 0.48
CA VAL A 39 -14.43 -18.73 0.70
C VAL A 39 -14.98 -19.19 2.03
N TYR A 40 -15.96 -20.11 2.00
CA TYR A 40 -16.67 -20.56 3.21
C TYR A 40 -15.90 -21.63 3.99
N ASP A 41 -15.19 -22.51 3.29
CA ASP A 41 -14.33 -23.51 3.91
C ASP A 41 -13.18 -22.86 4.69
N TRP A 42 -12.95 -23.37 5.91
CA TRP A 42 -12.00 -22.78 6.85
C TRP A 42 -10.54 -22.93 6.37
N GLU A 43 -10.17 -24.12 5.93
CA GLU A 43 -8.79 -24.41 5.53
C GLU A 43 -8.43 -23.67 4.24
N ALA A 44 -9.33 -23.67 3.25
CA ALA A 44 -9.16 -22.92 2.03
C ALA A 44 -9.08 -21.40 2.28
N ARG A 45 -9.88 -20.89 3.23
CA ARG A 45 -9.82 -19.47 3.61
C ARG A 45 -8.47 -19.12 4.23
N LEU A 46 -7.94 -19.95 5.14
CA LEU A 46 -6.63 -19.72 5.74
C LEU A 46 -5.50 -19.75 4.69
N LYS A 47 -5.52 -20.72 3.76
CA LYS A 47 -4.55 -20.79 2.66
C LYS A 47 -4.59 -19.53 1.80
N LEU A 48 -5.79 -19.06 1.43
CA LEU A 48 -5.96 -17.84 0.64
C LEU A 48 -5.45 -16.59 1.39
N LEU A 49 -5.76 -16.45 2.67
CA LEU A 49 -5.26 -15.34 3.49
C LEU A 49 -3.72 -15.38 3.63
N GLY A 50 -3.14 -16.57 3.73
CA GLY A 50 -1.70 -16.78 3.69
C GLY A 50 -1.08 -16.30 2.38
N MET A 51 -1.64 -16.71 1.24
CA MET A 51 -1.20 -16.25 -0.08
C MET A 51 -1.33 -14.74 -0.24
N LEU A 52 -2.44 -14.15 0.20
CA LEU A 52 -2.65 -12.70 0.17
C LEU A 52 -1.63 -11.96 1.04
N THR A 53 -1.26 -12.52 2.18
CA THR A 53 -0.22 -11.95 3.05
C THR A 53 1.14 -11.98 2.37
N LEU A 54 1.50 -13.09 1.70
CA LEU A 54 2.74 -13.20 0.93
C LEU A 54 2.78 -12.22 -0.25
N ALA A 55 1.68 -12.12 -1.00
CA ALA A 55 1.56 -11.15 -2.08
C ALA A 55 1.69 -9.71 -1.56
N TYR A 56 1.07 -9.41 -0.43
CA TYR A 56 1.20 -8.10 0.22
C TYR A 56 2.65 -7.81 0.65
N THR A 57 3.34 -8.77 1.26
CA THR A 57 4.76 -8.59 1.64
C THR A 57 5.65 -8.39 0.44
N PHE A 58 5.40 -9.12 -0.66
CA PHE A 58 6.12 -8.95 -1.92
C PHE A 58 5.88 -7.56 -2.52
N LEU A 59 4.64 -7.08 -2.52
CA LEU A 59 4.32 -5.73 -2.99
C LEU A 59 4.97 -4.65 -2.11
N MET A 60 5.05 -4.88 -0.80
CA MET A 60 5.76 -3.99 0.13
C MET A 60 7.26 -3.96 -0.14
N ASP A 61 7.86 -5.11 -0.42
CA ASP A 61 9.28 -5.23 -0.78
C ASP A 61 9.58 -4.51 -2.11
N LEU A 62 8.71 -4.67 -3.11
CA LEU A 62 8.80 -3.94 -4.38
C LEU A 62 8.70 -2.41 -4.20
N MET A 63 7.90 -1.95 -3.22
CA MET A 63 7.82 -0.54 -2.83
C MET A 63 8.99 -0.06 -1.95
N GLY A 64 9.91 -0.96 -1.62
CA GLY A 64 11.13 -0.73 -0.85
C GLY A 64 12.16 0.09 -1.63
N GLN A 65 13.43 -0.11 -1.30
CA GLN A 65 14.51 0.77 -1.75
C GLN A 65 14.70 0.78 -3.27
N GLU A 66 14.55 -0.37 -3.93
CA GLU A 66 14.77 -0.51 -5.38
C GLU A 66 13.72 0.25 -6.21
N GLY A 67 12.47 0.30 -5.74
CA GLY A 67 11.37 1.01 -6.39
C GLY A 67 11.23 2.48 -5.99
N ARG A 68 12.05 2.98 -5.06
CA ARG A 68 11.86 4.29 -4.41
C ARG A 68 11.81 5.44 -5.42
N THR A 69 12.75 5.51 -6.37
CA THR A 69 12.82 6.59 -7.36
C THR A 69 11.59 6.63 -8.26
N ALA A 70 11.18 5.48 -8.81
CA ALA A 70 10.02 5.38 -9.67
C ALA A 70 8.72 5.69 -8.91
N ARG A 71 8.61 5.20 -7.67
CA ARG A 71 7.48 5.46 -6.77
C ARG A 71 7.35 6.94 -6.44
N ASP A 72 8.43 7.59 -6.02
CA ASP A 72 8.42 8.99 -5.63
C ASP A 72 8.09 9.87 -6.85
N TRP A 73 8.67 9.57 -8.02
CA TRP A 73 8.30 10.22 -9.28
C TRP A 73 6.81 10.06 -9.62
N LEU A 74 6.25 8.86 -9.46
CA LEU A 74 4.85 8.60 -9.78
C LEU A 74 3.89 9.34 -8.83
N ILE A 75 4.23 9.41 -7.55
CA ILE A 75 3.47 10.16 -6.55
C ILE A 75 3.53 11.66 -6.86
N ASP A 76 4.71 12.13 -7.27
CA ASP A 76 4.95 13.51 -7.68
C ASP A 76 4.21 13.89 -8.95
N TYR A 77 4.06 12.95 -9.88
CA TYR A 77 3.20 13.11 -11.04
C TYR A 77 1.72 13.24 -10.62
N ALA A 78 1.26 12.49 -9.62
CA ALA A 78 -0.13 12.49 -9.17
C ALA A 78 -0.50 13.65 -8.21
N ARG A 79 0.48 14.48 -7.84
CA ARG A 79 0.59 15.42 -6.70
C ARG A 79 -0.46 16.54 -6.58
N HIS A 80 -1.41 16.68 -7.51
CA HIS A 80 -2.40 17.78 -7.47
C HIS A 80 -3.44 17.75 -6.33
N ARG A 81 -3.51 16.71 -5.48
CA ARG A 81 -4.62 16.53 -4.51
C ARG A 81 -4.21 16.09 -3.09
N SER A 82 -2.97 16.32 -2.65
CA SER A 82 -2.51 15.80 -1.35
C SER A 82 -1.60 16.79 -0.62
N GLY A 83 -2.05 17.26 0.54
CA GLY A 83 -1.32 18.19 1.41
C GLY A 83 -0.02 17.60 1.98
N GLU A 84 0.91 18.48 2.36
CA GLU A 84 2.29 18.13 2.77
C GLU A 84 2.39 17.09 3.88
N HIS A 85 1.47 17.08 4.84
CA HIS A 85 1.46 16.12 5.96
C HIS A 85 1.41 14.65 5.52
N LEU A 86 0.95 14.38 4.30
CA LEU A 86 0.82 13.05 3.75
C LEU A 86 2.12 12.49 3.14
N ARG A 87 3.19 13.30 3.04
CA ARG A 87 4.52 12.90 2.52
C ARG A 87 5.31 12.01 3.49
N TYR A 88 5.05 12.15 4.79
CA TYR A 88 5.77 11.45 5.85
C TYR A 88 5.07 10.18 6.34
N VAL A 89 3.87 9.90 5.83
CA VAL A 89 3.11 8.68 6.14
C VAL A 89 3.41 7.66 5.07
N GLU A 90 3.77 6.42 5.46
CA GLU A 90 3.93 5.28 4.56
C GLU A 90 2.85 5.29 3.50
N ILE A 91 3.29 5.39 2.25
CA ILE A 91 2.40 5.66 1.12
C ILE A 91 1.38 4.52 1.06
N PRO A 92 0.09 4.81 1.28
CA PRO A 92 -0.93 3.80 1.12
C PRO A 92 -0.94 3.37 -0.35
N PHE A 93 -0.89 2.07 -0.63
CA PHE A 93 -1.17 1.47 -1.95
C PHE A 93 -2.29 2.17 -2.75
N PRO A 94 -3.41 2.65 -2.13
CA PRO A 94 -4.42 3.42 -2.86
C PRO A 94 -3.87 4.62 -3.65
N ARG A 95 -2.84 5.30 -3.13
CA ARG A 95 -2.23 6.45 -3.80
C ARG A 95 -1.42 6.05 -5.02
N LEU A 96 -0.65 4.96 -4.89
CA LEU A 96 0.10 4.40 -6.01
C LEU A 96 -0.88 3.97 -7.11
N ARG A 97 -1.97 3.30 -6.74
CA ARG A 97 -3.03 2.90 -7.67
C ARG A 97 -3.66 4.11 -8.37
N LEU A 98 -3.96 5.19 -7.64
CA LEU A 98 -4.49 6.42 -8.21
C LEU A 98 -3.48 7.08 -9.17
N ALA A 99 -2.21 7.11 -8.79
CA ALA A 99 -1.14 7.69 -9.59
C ALA A 99 -0.91 6.91 -10.90
N LEU A 100 -0.90 5.57 -10.83
CA LEU A 100 -0.85 4.69 -12.01
C LEU A 100 -2.07 4.88 -12.90
N SER A 101 -3.27 4.95 -12.32
CA SER A 101 -4.51 5.20 -13.06
C SER A 101 -4.45 6.51 -13.84
N LYS A 102 -4.02 7.61 -13.19
CA LYS A 102 -3.80 8.90 -13.86
C LYS A 102 -2.78 8.81 -14.99
N LEU A 103 -1.64 8.15 -14.73
CA LEU A 103 -0.58 7.99 -15.72
C LEU A 103 -1.08 7.24 -16.96
N TRP A 104 -1.81 6.15 -16.75
CA TRP A 104 -2.35 5.33 -17.84
C TRP A 104 -3.51 5.99 -18.58
N LEU A 105 -4.27 6.87 -17.93
CA LEU A 105 -5.28 7.69 -18.63
C LEU A 105 -4.63 8.77 -19.50
N ALA A 106 -3.54 9.38 -19.03
CA ALA A 106 -2.80 10.40 -19.79
C ALA A 106 -1.95 9.79 -20.92
N TYR A 107 -1.35 8.61 -20.68
CA TYR A 107 -0.51 7.88 -21.61
C TYR A 107 -1.02 6.43 -21.71
N PRO A 108 -2.05 6.18 -22.54
CA PRO A 108 -2.66 4.86 -22.64
C PRO A 108 -1.65 3.84 -23.14
N CYS A 109 -1.29 2.92 -22.26
CA CYS A 109 -0.49 1.76 -22.62
C CYS A 109 -1.32 0.82 -23.51
N CYS A 110 -0.64 -0.07 -24.25
CA CYS A 110 -1.28 -1.00 -25.19
C CYS A 110 -2.32 -1.94 -24.54
N PHE A 111 -2.27 -2.10 -23.21
CA PHE A 111 -3.27 -2.81 -22.42
C PHE A 111 -4.56 -1.99 -22.23
N VAL A 112 -4.46 -0.74 -21.79
CA VAL A 112 -5.60 0.16 -21.60
C VAL A 112 -6.27 0.49 -22.93
N ARG A 113 -5.48 0.67 -23.99
CA ARG A 113 -5.98 0.91 -25.35
C ARG A 113 -6.81 -0.27 -25.88
N ARG A 114 -6.47 -1.51 -25.49
CA ARG A 114 -7.25 -2.71 -25.86
C ARG A 114 -8.56 -2.83 -25.09
N VAL A 115 -8.60 -2.38 -23.85
CA VAL A 115 -9.84 -2.37 -23.04
C VAL A 115 -10.78 -1.26 -23.52
N ALA A 116 -10.24 -0.08 -23.84
CA ALA A 116 -11.03 1.04 -24.37
C ALA A 116 -11.62 0.78 -25.77
N LEU A 117 -11.01 -0.11 -26.57
CA LEU A 117 -11.53 -0.54 -27.88
C LEU A 117 -12.56 -1.70 -27.78
N ARG A 118 -12.82 -2.21 -26.58
CA ARG A 118 -13.78 -3.31 -26.32
C ARG A 118 -15.04 -2.87 -25.57
N LEU A 119 -15.15 -1.57 -25.28
CA LEU A 119 -16.34 -0.89 -24.76
C LEU A 119 -16.94 -0.06 -25.89
#